data_AF-A0A7S1E2U2-F1
#
_entry.id   AF-A0A7S1E2U2-F1
#
_cell.length_a   1.000
_cell.length_b   1.000
_cell.length_c   1.000
_cell.angle_alpha   90.00
_cell.angle_beta   90.00
_cell.angle_gamma   90.00
#
_symmetry.space_group_name_H-M   'P 1'
#
loop_
_entity.id
_entity.type
_entity.pdbx_description
1 polymer ?
#
loop_
_entity_poly.entity_id
_entity_poly.type
_entity_poly.pdbx_seq_one_letter_code
_entity_poly.pdbx_strand_id
1 'polypeptide(L)'
;DTGAITADQDLFSLCTTHKQIDEATAAMTSYHEALNNVITAPTMTFEDKNGPSYPLDLHANIVLTTNSQHPVKIDKDDRRWVAVRCSDAHMQDMEYHGTARRYFGEIEKPRTKLQLRVLRGLYQGFMSRRLDHIHSFPLQRPKTDFYRECTMVHAPLMVKFLSFLTRDITRFAAPGTSSSSADHQQQRSWGSCELFQRCREWAECSGHSFGYTSTSFGIELSSLAKKPDTGIVKKRLSSGCEYHIDLCLLEAFLRGSGAYDVHA
;
A
#
# COMPACT_ATOMS: atom_id res chain seq x y z
N ASP A 1 16.71 -41.28 -40.22
CA ASP A 1 15.81 -41.44 -39.06
C ASP A 1 15.58 -40.13 -38.34
N THR A 2 14.60 -39.40 -38.85
CA THR A 2 14.03 -38.18 -38.30
C THR A 2 13.16 -38.53 -37.11
N GLY A 3 13.74 -38.51 -35.91
CA GLY A 3 12.99 -38.53 -34.65
C GLY A 3 12.32 -37.17 -34.45
N ALA A 4 11.01 -37.13 -34.65
CA ALA A 4 10.18 -35.96 -34.38
C ALA A 4 10.27 -35.59 -32.89
N ILE A 5 10.99 -34.51 -32.59
CA ILE A 5 10.93 -33.83 -31.30
C ILE A 5 9.56 -33.13 -31.27
N THR A 6 8.61 -33.74 -30.57
CA THR A 6 7.29 -33.16 -30.35
C THR A 6 7.43 -31.90 -29.50
N ALA A 7 7.03 -30.76 -30.07
CA ALA A 7 7.05 -29.42 -29.47
C ALA A 7 6.30 -29.26 -28.12
N ASP A 8 5.70 -30.33 -27.60
CA ASP A 8 5.01 -30.35 -26.31
C ASP A 8 5.96 -30.49 -25.10
N GLN A 9 7.23 -30.90 -25.29
CA GLN A 9 8.16 -31.09 -24.18
C GLN A 9 8.95 -29.82 -23.76
N ASP A 10 9.06 -28.81 -24.64
CA ASP A 10 9.89 -27.62 -24.37
C ASP A 10 9.11 -26.43 -23.77
N LEU A 11 7.77 -26.50 -23.69
CA LEU A 11 6.93 -25.36 -23.29
C LEU A 11 7.01 -24.99 -21.80
N PHE A 12 7.71 -25.79 -20.98
CA PHE A 12 7.84 -25.58 -19.54
C PHE A 12 9.28 -25.40 -19.04
N SER A 13 10.28 -25.25 -19.94
CA SER A 13 11.67 -24.99 -19.55
C SER A 13 11.96 -23.52 -19.19
N LEU A 14 10.94 -22.73 -18.85
CA LEU A 14 11.16 -21.46 -18.14
C LEU A 14 11.37 -21.80 -16.67
N CYS A 15 12.58 -21.55 -16.17
CA CYS A 15 12.92 -21.62 -14.75
C CYS A 15 12.03 -20.64 -13.98
N THR A 16 10.84 -21.10 -13.64
CA THR A 16 9.85 -20.35 -12.89
C THR A 16 10.14 -20.66 -11.43
N THR A 17 10.94 -19.82 -10.78
CA THR A 17 11.20 -19.97 -9.34
C THR A 17 9.93 -19.62 -8.59
N HIS A 18 9.14 -20.64 -8.25
CA HIS A 18 7.98 -20.49 -7.37
C HIS A 18 8.47 -20.51 -5.93
N LYS A 19 8.77 -19.34 -5.36
CA LYS A 19 8.96 -19.21 -3.91
C LYS A 19 7.58 -19.04 -3.27
N GLN A 20 7.03 -20.14 -2.77
CA GLN A 20 5.92 -20.09 -1.83
C GLN A 20 6.46 -19.53 -0.52
N ILE A 21 6.12 -18.26 -0.23
CA ILE A 21 6.37 -17.68 1.08
C ILE A 21 5.14 -18.03 1.91
N ASP A 22 5.23 -19.13 2.66
CA ASP A 22 4.19 -19.53 3.60
C ASP A 22 4.05 -18.43 4.67
N GLU A 23 2.88 -17.80 4.67
CA GLU A 23 2.45 -16.72 5.55
C GLU A 23 3.37 -15.49 5.62
N ALA A 24 2.99 -14.47 4.83
CA ALA A 24 3.46 -13.10 5.02
C ALA A 24 3.00 -12.56 6.39
N THR A 25 3.78 -12.86 7.43
CA THR A 25 3.69 -12.29 8.77
C THR A 25 4.27 -10.87 8.80
N ALA A 26 4.10 -10.15 9.91
CA ALA A 26 4.61 -8.78 10.13
C ALA A 26 6.11 -8.58 9.79
N ALA A 27 6.89 -9.68 9.74
CA ALA A 27 8.26 -9.74 9.29
C ALA A 27 8.47 -9.33 7.81
N MET A 28 7.44 -9.30 6.95
CA MET A 28 7.61 -8.80 5.58
C MET A 28 8.05 -7.34 5.50
N THR A 29 7.81 -6.54 6.55
CA THR A 29 8.28 -5.15 6.61
C THR A 29 9.81 -5.05 6.59
N SER A 30 10.53 -5.99 7.22
CA SER A 30 12.01 -6.02 7.20
C SER A 30 12.57 -6.55 5.88
N TYR A 31 11.78 -7.34 5.13
CA TYR A 31 12.15 -7.84 3.80
C TYR A 31 11.68 -6.93 2.66
N HIS A 32 11.06 -5.79 2.96
CA HIS A 32 10.51 -4.88 1.96
C HIS A 32 11.57 -4.43 0.95
N GLU A 33 12.77 -4.05 1.39
CA GLU A 33 13.86 -3.65 0.49
C GLU A 33 14.33 -4.81 -0.38
N ALA A 34 14.47 -6.01 0.18
CA ALA A 34 14.87 -7.20 -0.58
C ALA A 34 13.83 -7.55 -1.65
N LEU A 35 12.53 -7.53 -1.32
CA LEU A 35 11.45 -7.77 -2.28
C LEU A 35 11.44 -6.71 -3.39
N ASN A 36 11.60 -5.44 -3.03
CA ASN A 36 11.67 -4.35 -4.01
C ASN A 36 12.85 -4.50 -4.97
N ASN A 37 13.99 -4.95 -4.45
CA ASN A 37 15.16 -5.24 -5.28
C ASN A 37 14.87 -6.40 -6.23
N VAL A 38 14.25 -7.49 -5.77
CA VAL A 38 13.86 -8.61 -6.66
C VAL A 38 12.88 -8.17 -7.75
N ILE A 39 11.97 -7.23 -7.47
CA ILE A 39 11.01 -6.74 -8.48
C ILE A 39 11.69 -5.88 -9.55
N THR A 40 12.77 -5.18 -9.21
CA THR A 40 13.34 -4.12 -10.08
C THR A 40 14.74 -4.40 -10.60
N ALA A 41 15.47 -5.35 -10.02
CA ALA A 41 16.84 -5.67 -10.42
C ALA A 41 16.84 -6.33 -11.81
N PRO A 42 17.75 -5.91 -12.71
CA PRO A 42 17.91 -6.54 -14.02
C PRO A 42 18.56 -7.93 -13.91
N THR A 43 19.40 -8.12 -12.89
CA THR A 43 20.16 -9.36 -12.66
C THR A 43 20.18 -9.69 -11.18
N MET A 44 20.25 -10.98 -10.85
CA MET A 44 20.46 -11.47 -9.49
C MET A 44 21.52 -12.57 -9.48
N THR A 45 22.37 -12.54 -8.46
CA THR A 45 23.33 -13.61 -8.22
C THR A 45 22.59 -14.83 -7.68
N PHE A 46 22.66 -15.94 -8.40
CA PHE A 46 22.13 -17.22 -7.97
C PHE A 46 23.25 -18.06 -7.37
N GLU A 47 23.06 -18.49 -6.14
CA GLU A 47 24.01 -19.32 -5.39
C GLU A 47 23.45 -20.73 -5.28
N ASP A 48 24.06 -21.67 -6.00
CA ASP A 48 23.72 -23.08 -5.84
C ASP A 48 24.21 -23.61 -4.49
N LYS A 49 23.39 -24.42 -3.83
CA LYS A 49 23.79 -25.03 -2.56
C LYS A 49 24.98 -25.96 -2.79
N ASN A 50 26.13 -25.62 -2.21
CA ASN A 50 27.42 -26.28 -2.44
C ASN A 50 27.92 -26.20 -3.89
N GLY A 51 27.39 -25.26 -4.69
CA GLY A 51 27.75 -25.06 -6.08
C GLY A 51 28.40 -23.69 -6.34
N PRO A 52 28.74 -23.40 -7.61
CA PRO A 52 29.24 -22.09 -8.00
C PRO A 52 28.11 -21.04 -7.96
N SER A 53 28.52 -19.78 -7.84
CA SER A 53 27.63 -18.62 -7.92
C SER A 53 27.68 -18.03 -9.32
N TYR A 54 26.52 -17.69 -9.90
CA TYR A 54 26.45 -17.11 -11.23
C TYR A 54 25.38 -16.02 -11.32
N PRO A 55 25.65 -14.92 -12.06
CA PRO A 55 24.64 -13.89 -12.32
C PRO A 55 23.62 -14.41 -13.33
N LEU A 56 22.35 -14.17 -13.06
CA LEU A 56 21.24 -14.46 -13.98
C LEU A 56 20.45 -13.20 -14.27
N ASP A 57 19.99 -13.06 -15.51
CA ASP A 57 18.98 -12.08 -15.87
C ASP A 57 17.66 -12.40 -15.13
N LEU A 58 17.13 -11.39 -14.44
CA LEU A 58 15.97 -11.56 -13.59
C LEU A 58 14.69 -11.13 -14.32
N HIS A 59 13.88 -12.12 -14.70
CA HIS A 59 12.56 -11.92 -15.29
C HIS A 59 11.45 -12.35 -14.31
N ALA A 60 11.60 -11.99 -13.03
CA ALA A 60 10.67 -12.38 -11.99
C ALA A 60 9.43 -11.46 -11.95
N ASN A 61 8.25 -12.08 -11.91
CA ASN A 61 7.00 -11.43 -11.51
C ASN A 61 6.50 -12.11 -10.24
N ILE A 62 6.25 -11.33 -9.20
CA ILE A 62 5.90 -11.86 -7.88
C ILE A 62 4.39 -11.70 -7.67
N VAL A 63 3.72 -12.80 -7.32
CA VAL A 63 2.34 -12.80 -6.83
C VAL A 63 2.38 -13.26 -5.38
N LEU A 64 1.85 -12.42 -4.47
CA LEU A 64 1.78 -12.71 -3.04
C LEU A 64 0.32 -12.90 -2.63
N THR A 65 0.07 -13.92 -1.82
CA THR A 65 -1.22 -14.16 -1.17
C THR A 65 -1.02 -14.20 0.33
N THR A 66 -1.93 -13.59 1.08
CA THR A 66 -1.79 -13.42 2.53
C THR A 66 -3.14 -13.17 3.19
N ASN A 67 -3.24 -13.60 4.44
CA ASN A 67 -4.37 -13.28 5.32
C ASN A 67 -4.08 -12.04 6.19
N SER A 68 -2.85 -11.50 6.14
CA SER A 68 -2.50 -10.27 6.85
C SER A 68 -3.24 -9.08 6.27
N GLN A 69 -3.80 -8.24 7.14
CA GLN A 69 -4.49 -7.01 6.75
C GLN A 69 -3.53 -6.01 6.07
N HIS A 70 -2.26 -6.01 6.45
CA HIS A 70 -1.23 -5.08 5.95
C HIS A 70 0.04 -5.86 5.61
N PRO A 71 0.08 -6.54 4.46
CA PRO A 71 1.11 -7.53 4.18
C PRO A 71 2.44 -6.93 3.74
N VAL A 72 2.42 -5.76 3.12
CA VAL A 72 3.60 -5.07 2.63
C VAL A 72 3.46 -3.58 2.92
N LYS A 73 4.58 -2.95 3.26
CA LYS A 73 4.66 -1.49 3.29
C LYS A 73 4.53 -0.98 1.87
N ILE A 74 3.56 -0.11 1.63
CA ILE A 74 3.38 0.54 0.33
C ILE A 74 3.55 2.04 0.54
N ASP A 75 4.60 2.60 -0.02
CA ASP A 75 4.79 4.05 -0.02
C ASP A 75 3.85 4.71 -1.02
N LYS A 76 3.51 5.98 -0.78
CA LYS A 76 2.58 6.76 -1.61
C LYS A 76 2.94 6.78 -3.09
N ASP A 77 4.23 6.93 -3.36
CA ASP A 77 4.80 7.03 -4.71
C ASP A 77 5.42 5.71 -5.17
N ASP A 78 5.16 4.60 -4.46
CA ASP A 78 5.59 3.28 -4.91
C ASP A 78 5.03 2.99 -6.31
N ARG A 79 5.75 2.21 -7.12
CA ARG A 79 5.36 1.88 -8.50
C ARG A 79 5.30 0.38 -8.81
N ARG A 80 5.47 -0.45 -7.80
CA ARG A 80 5.76 -1.89 -7.88
C ARG A 80 4.56 -2.72 -7.48
N TRP A 81 3.77 -2.23 -6.51
CA TRP A 81 2.69 -3.01 -5.91
C TRP A 81 1.33 -2.75 -6.56
N VAL A 82 0.57 -3.84 -6.72
CA VAL A 82 -0.88 -3.85 -6.89
C VAL A 82 -1.44 -4.69 -5.76
N ALA A 83 -2.37 -4.11 -4.99
CA ALA A 83 -3.00 -4.80 -3.87
C ALA A 83 -4.48 -5.04 -4.19
N VAL A 84 -4.96 -6.25 -4.00
CA VAL A 84 -6.37 -6.61 -4.21
C VAL A 84 -6.84 -7.39 -3.00
N ARG A 85 -7.96 -6.97 -2.42
CA ARG A 85 -8.63 -7.72 -1.36
C ARG A 85 -9.64 -8.67 -2.01
N CYS A 86 -9.46 -9.97 -1.79
CA CYS A 86 -10.44 -10.97 -2.19
C CYS A 86 -11.61 -10.98 -1.20
N SER A 87 -12.81 -11.29 -1.69
CA SER A 87 -13.99 -11.48 -0.83
C SER A 87 -13.87 -12.76 0.00
N ASP A 88 -14.41 -12.70 1.21
CA ASP A 88 -14.58 -13.81 2.14
C ASP A 88 -15.85 -14.66 1.87
N ALA A 89 -16.63 -14.32 0.84
CA ALA A 89 -17.92 -14.95 0.53
C ALA A 89 -17.86 -16.48 0.40
N HIS A 90 -16.73 -17.03 -0.07
CA HIS A 90 -16.55 -18.47 -0.26
C HIS A 90 -15.66 -19.12 0.81
N MET A 91 -15.34 -18.46 1.92
CA MET A 91 -14.37 -18.96 2.91
C MET A 91 -14.75 -20.32 3.54
N GLN A 92 -16.04 -20.62 3.63
CA GLN A 92 -16.58 -21.89 4.17
C GLN A 92 -17.51 -22.57 3.16
N ASP A 93 -17.40 -22.22 1.87
CA ASP A 93 -18.26 -22.73 0.81
C ASP A 93 -17.70 -24.05 0.25
N MET A 94 -18.12 -25.15 0.85
CA MET A 94 -17.67 -26.49 0.49
C MET A 94 -18.03 -26.88 -0.95
N GLU A 95 -19.14 -26.37 -1.49
CA GLU A 95 -19.55 -26.65 -2.87
C GLU A 95 -18.64 -25.93 -3.87
N TYR A 96 -18.37 -24.66 -3.63
CA TYR A 96 -17.40 -23.88 -4.40
C TYR A 96 -16.02 -24.54 -4.38
N HIS A 97 -15.51 -24.89 -3.19
CA HIS A 97 -14.21 -25.54 -3.05
C HIS A 97 -14.17 -26.93 -3.70
N GLY A 98 -15.25 -27.72 -3.60
CA GLY A 98 -15.36 -29.01 -4.27
C GLY A 98 -15.31 -28.87 -5.80
N THR A 99 -16.00 -27.86 -6.32
CA THR A 99 -16.00 -27.53 -7.76
C THR A 99 -14.62 -27.05 -8.21
N ALA A 100 -13.98 -26.15 -7.47
CA ALA A 100 -12.63 -25.69 -7.75
C ALA A 100 -11.63 -26.87 -7.76
N ARG A 101 -11.69 -27.75 -6.76
CA ARG A 101 -10.84 -28.95 -6.70
C ARG A 101 -11.06 -29.88 -7.89
N ARG A 102 -12.30 -30.04 -8.36
CA ARG A 102 -12.61 -30.84 -9.55
C ARG A 102 -11.92 -30.29 -10.79
N TYR A 103 -11.93 -28.97 -10.99
CA TYR A 103 -11.37 -28.33 -12.20
C TYR A 103 -9.87 -28.03 -12.15
N PHE A 104 -9.32 -27.76 -10.97
CA PHE A 104 -7.91 -27.39 -10.80
C PHE A 104 -7.04 -28.50 -10.19
N GLY A 105 -7.67 -29.45 -9.49
CA GLY A 105 -6.98 -30.55 -8.81
C GLY A 105 -6.33 -30.13 -7.50
N GLU A 106 -5.62 -31.10 -6.92
CA GLU A 106 -4.70 -30.89 -5.80
C GLU A 106 -3.28 -30.85 -6.38
N ILE A 107 -2.41 -29.98 -5.86
CA ILE A 107 -1.07 -29.74 -6.42
C ILE A 107 -0.24 -31.03 -6.47
N GLU A 108 -0.39 -31.89 -5.48
CA GLU A 108 0.41 -33.12 -5.29
C GLU A 108 -0.08 -34.32 -6.12
N LYS A 109 -1.24 -34.21 -6.77
CA LYS A 109 -1.84 -35.34 -7.50
C LYS A 109 -1.66 -35.20 -9.01
N PRO A 110 -1.46 -36.32 -9.73
CA PRO A 110 -1.47 -36.31 -11.19
C PRO A 110 -2.77 -35.68 -11.72
N ARG A 111 -2.64 -34.76 -12.66
CA ARG A 111 -3.77 -34.02 -13.21
C ARG A 111 -4.61 -34.92 -14.13
N THR A 112 -5.93 -34.80 -14.03
CA THR A 112 -6.88 -35.49 -14.91
C THR A 112 -6.93 -34.85 -16.29
N LYS A 113 -7.45 -35.57 -17.30
CA LYS A 113 -7.69 -35.01 -18.64
C LYS A 113 -8.56 -33.75 -18.62
N LEU A 114 -9.53 -33.67 -17.71
CA LEU A 114 -10.38 -32.49 -17.56
C LEU A 114 -9.57 -31.29 -17.07
N GLN A 115 -8.76 -31.47 -16.02
CA GLN A 115 -7.91 -30.41 -15.45
C GLN A 115 -6.90 -29.88 -16.47
N LEU A 116 -6.28 -30.78 -17.25
CA LEU A 116 -5.38 -30.38 -18.34
C LEU A 116 -6.10 -29.56 -19.41
N ARG A 117 -7.34 -29.92 -19.76
CA ARG A 117 -8.16 -29.12 -20.70
C ARG A 117 -8.48 -27.73 -20.14
N VAL A 118 -8.84 -27.62 -18.86
CA VAL A 118 -9.10 -26.33 -18.20
C VAL A 118 -7.85 -25.46 -18.24
N LEU A 119 -6.70 -25.99 -17.83
CA LEU A 119 -5.44 -25.25 -17.82
C LEU A 119 -5.00 -24.82 -19.21
N ARG A 120 -5.17 -25.69 -20.21
CA ARG A 120 -4.92 -25.35 -21.62
C ARG A 120 -5.85 -24.22 -22.08
N GLY A 121 -7.12 -24.26 -21.70
CA GLY A 121 -8.08 -23.20 -21.98
C GLY A 121 -7.67 -21.86 -21.35
N LEU A 122 -7.23 -21.87 -20.09
CA LEU A 122 -6.72 -20.67 -19.42
C LEU A 122 -5.47 -20.11 -20.11
N TYR A 123 -4.51 -20.98 -20.43
CA TYR A 123 -3.30 -20.61 -21.16
C TYR A 123 -3.64 -19.97 -22.51
N GLN A 124 -4.49 -20.62 -23.31
CA GLN A 124 -4.94 -20.07 -24.59
C GLN A 124 -5.67 -18.74 -24.41
N GLY A 125 -6.50 -18.64 -23.37
CA GLY A 125 -7.15 -17.39 -22.97
C GLY A 125 -6.15 -16.27 -22.72
N PHE A 126 -5.10 -16.51 -21.94
CA PHE A 126 -4.04 -15.54 -21.69
C PHE A 126 -3.25 -15.18 -22.94
N MET A 127 -2.86 -16.16 -23.75
CA MET A 127 -2.11 -15.94 -24.99
C MET A 127 -2.91 -15.17 -26.05
N SER A 128 -4.24 -15.25 -26.00
CA SER A 128 -5.13 -14.50 -26.92
C SER A 128 -5.32 -13.03 -26.54
N ARG A 129 -4.92 -12.61 -25.33
CA ARG A 129 -5.13 -11.22 -24.88
C ARG A 129 -4.17 -10.29 -25.60
N ARG A 130 -4.72 -9.22 -26.17
CA ARG A 130 -3.92 -8.10 -26.67
C ARG A 130 -3.53 -7.19 -25.51
N LEU A 131 -2.24 -6.96 -25.32
CA LEU A 131 -1.68 -6.12 -24.25
C LEU A 131 -1.01 -4.85 -24.80
N ASP A 132 -1.14 -4.62 -26.10
CA ASP A 132 -0.66 -3.46 -26.85
C ASP A 132 -1.12 -2.12 -26.29
N HIS A 133 -2.31 -2.06 -25.68
CA HIS A 133 -2.84 -0.85 -25.04
C HIS A 133 -2.22 -0.53 -23.67
N ILE A 134 -1.46 -1.44 -23.06
CA ILE A 134 -0.85 -1.26 -21.74
C ILE A 134 0.56 -0.70 -21.92
N HIS A 135 0.67 0.63 -21.94
CA HIS A 135 1.94 1.32 -22.04
C HIS A 135 2.42 1.73 -20.64
N SER A 136 3.40 1.01 -20.10
CA SER A 136 3.94 1.22 -18.75
C SER A 136 2.93 0.92 -17.63
N PHE A 137 2.72 -0.38 -17.38
CA PHE A 137 1.92 -0.86 -16.25
C PHE A 137 2.30 -0.23 -14.90
N PRO A 138 3.59 0.03 -14.55
CA PRO A 138 3.93 0.71 -13.30
C PRO A 138 3.25 2.07 -13.11
N LEU A 139 3.02 2.82 -14.19
CA LEU A 139 2.37 4.13 -14.16
C LEU A 139 0.84 4.01 -14.25
N GLN A 140 0.33 3.03 -15.00
CA GLN A 140 -1.09 2.85 -15.29
C GLN A 140 -1.79 1.83 -14.39
N ARG A 141 -1.10 1.29 -13.38
CA ARG A 141 -1.64 0.22 -12.54
C ARG A 141 -2.89 0.65 -11.77
N PRO A 142 -3.83 -0.28 -11.51
CA PRO A 142 -4.98 0.00 -10.66
C PRO A 142 -4.56 0.38 -9.23
N LYS A 143 -5.07 1.51 -8.74
CA LYS A 143 -5.00 1.90 -7.33
C LYS A 143 -6.33 1.57 -6.66
N THR A 144 -6.46 0.34 -6.18
CA THR A 144 -7.67 -0.16 -5.49
C THR A 144 -7.85 0.53 -4.12
N ASP A 145 -9.02 0.38 -3.52
CA ASP A 145 -9.24 0.88 -2.17
C ASP A 145 -8.32 0.19 -1.15
N PHE A 146 -8.11 -1.12 -1.29
CA PHE A 146 -7.18 -1.84 -0.44
C PHE A 146 -5.73 -1.35 -0.58
N TYR A 147 -5.30 -0.99 -1.80
CA TYR A 147 -3.99 -0.35 -2.01
C TYR A 147 -3.87 0.96 -1.23
N ARG A 148 -4.92 1.78 -1.23
CA ARG A 148 -4.96 3.06 -0.50
C ARG A 148 -4.90 2.81 1.01
N GLU A 149 -5.65 1.84 1.52
CA GLU A 149 -5.60 1.44 2.93
C GLU A 149 -4.18 1.04 3.36
N CYS A 150 -3.52 0.14 2.61
CA CYS A 150 -2.13 -0.25 2.89
C CYS A 150 -1.18 0.95 2.87
N THR A 151 -1.39 1.91 1.96
CA THR A 151 -0.58 3.13 1.90
C THR A 151 -0.80 4.00 3.14
N MET A 152 -2.04 4.16 3.59
CA MET A 152 -2.41 5.01 4.72
C MET A 152 -1.91 4.48 6.06
N VAL A 153 -1.88 3.15 6.23
CA VAL A 153 -1.32 2.52 7.43
C VAL A 153 0.12 2.95 7.68
N HIS A 154 0.89 3.18 6.62
CA HIS A 154 2.29 3.62 6.69
C HIS A 154 2.47 5.12 6.41
N ALA A 155 1.39 5.89 6.33
CA ALA A 155 1.48 7.34 6.16
C ALA A 155 2.20 7.99 7.36
N PRO A 156 2.95 9.08 7.13
CA PRO A 156 3.59 9.83 8.20
C PRO A 156 2.60 10.24 9.30
N LEU A 157 3.05 10.22 10.56
CA LEU A 157 2.21 10.53 11.71
C LEU A 157 1.57 11.92 11.60
N MET A 158 2.31 12.92 11.08
CA MET A 158 1.78 14.26 10.81
C MET A 158 0.56 14.23 9.89
N VAL A 159 0.60 13.42 8.82
CA VAL A 159 -0.50 13.31 7.85
C VAL A 159 -1.75 12.72 8.49
N LYS A 160 -1.57 11.68 9.30
CA LYS A 160 -2.67 11.05 10.05
C LYS A 160 -3.27 12.02 11.07
N PHE A 161 -2.42 12.72 11.83
CA PHE A 161 -2.86 13.73 12.79
C PHE A 161 -3.64 14.86 12.13
N LEU A 162 -3.15 15.39 11.00
CA LEU A 162 -3.84 16.45 10.26
C LEU A 162 -5.17 15.96 9.67
N SER A 163 -5.25 14.71 9.20
CA SER A 163 -6.51 14.10 8.73
C SER A 163 -7.52 13.96 9.86
N PHE A 164 -7.06 13.58 11.05
CA PHE A 164 -7.88 13.53 12.25
C PHE A 164 -8.37 14.92 12.69
N LEU A 165 -7.49 15.93 12.68
CA LEU A 165 -7.82 17.32 13.02
C LEU A 165 -8.95 17.89 12.16
N THR A 166 -9.00 17.55 10.88
CA THR A 166 -10.06 18.02 9.97
C THR A 166 -11.39 17.34 10.21
N ARG A 167 -11.40 16.12 10.77
CA ARG A 167 -12.64 15.35 11.06
C ARG A 167 -13.27 15.76 12.38
N ASP A 168 -12.45 15.93 13.41
CA ASP A 168 -12.94 16.17 14.76
C ASP A 168 -13.11 17.67 15.06
N ILE A 169 -13.95 18.32 14.24
CA ILE A 169 -14.28 19.73 14.38
C ILE A 169 -14.89 19.99 15.77
N THR A 170 -15.63 19.03 16.34
CA THR A 170 -16.39 19.23 17.59
C THR A 170 -15.56 19.02 18.86
N ARG A 171 -14.62 18.07 18.94
CA ARG A 171 -13.84 17.86 20.19
C ARG A 171 -12.75 18.89 20.44
N PHE A 172 -12.34 19.65 19.41
CA PHE A 172 -11.26 20.63 19.57
C PHE A 172 -11.73 22.08 19.70
N ALA A 173 -13.03 22.31 19.92
CA ALA A 173 -13.54 23.65 20.21
C ALA A 173 -12.85 24.21 21.47
N ALA A 174 -12.31 25.42 21.37
CA ALA A 174 -11.74 26.10 22.53
C ALA A 174 -12.86 26.31 23.57
N PRO A 175 -12.67 25.90 24.84
CA PRO A 175 -13.67 26.14 25.88
C PRO A 175 -13.94 27.65 25.99
N GLY A 176 -15.17 28.06 25.71
CA GLY A 176 -15.62 29.45 25.83
C GLY A 176 -15.97 30.17 24.51
N THR A 177 -15.85 29.54 23.33
CA THR A 177 -16.23 30.17 22.06
C THR A 177 -17.67 29.88 21.66
N SER A 178 -18.62 30.48 22.39
CA SER A 178 -20.01 30.60 21.92
C SER A 178 -20.08 31.71 20.87
N SER A 179 -19.83 31.39 19.60
CA SER A 179 -20.17 32.31 18.50
C SER A 179 -20.92 31.58 17.39
N SER A 180 -22.14 32.06 17.19
CA SER A 180 -23.13 31.69 16.20
C SER A 180 -22.76 32.28 14.84
N SER A 181 -21.94 31.59 14.06
CA SER A 181 -21.86 31.78 12.61
C SER A 181 -21.19 30.55 12.00
N ALA A 182 -21.89 29.89 11.08
CA ALA A 182 -21.48 28.62 10.49
C ALA A 182 -20.14 28.71 9.71
N ASP A 183 -19.73 29.91 9.30
CA ASP A 183 -18.52 30.14 8.51
C ASP A 183 -17.24 30.32 9.34
N HIS A 184 -17.34 30.67 10.63
CA HIS A 184 -16.16 30.90 11.48
C HIS A 184 -15.65 29.65 12.22
N GLN A 185 -16.34 28.51 12.12
CA GLN A 185 -15.93 27.28 12.79
C GLN A 185 -14.79 26.51 12.09
N GLN A 186 -14.46 26.90 10.85
CA GLN A 186 -13.52 26.18 9.98
C GLN A 186 -12.07 26.65 10.12
N GLN A 187 -11.82 27.89 10.57
CA GLN A 187 -10.49 28.43 10.77
C GLN A 187 -10.12 28.42 12.25
N ARG A 188 -9.00 27.75 12.59
CA ARG A 188 -8.53 27.62 13.97
C ARG A 188 -7.10 28.07 14.12
N SER A 189 -6.78 28.55 15.31
CA SER A 189 -5.45 29.05 15.63
C SER A 189 -4.93 28.29 16.84
N TRP A 190 -3.71 27.77 16.74
CA TRP A 190 -3.06 27.05 17.83
C TRP A 190 -1.63 27.54 18.02
N GLY A 191 -1.23 27.72 19.28
CA GLY A 191 0.17 27.90 19.61
C GLY A 191 0.98 26.67 19.20
N SER A 192 2.22 26.85 18.76
CA SER A 192 3.05 25.74 18.28
C SER A 192 3.25 24.65 19.35
N CYS A 193 3.37 25.04 20.61
CA CYS A 193 3.51 24.12 21.73
C CYS A 193 2.20 23.35 21.99
N GLU A 194 1.07 24.04 21.94
CA GLU A 194 -0.25 23.44 22.12
C GLU A 194 -0.55 22.39 21.04
N LEU A 195 -0.32 22.74 19.77
CA LEU A 195 -0.58 21.83 18.65
C LEU A 195 0.32 20.59 18.71
N PHE A 196 1.58 20.75 19.11
CA PHE A 196 2.49 19.63 19.34
C PHE A 196 2.01 18.70 20.44
N GLN A 197 1.58 19.27 21.57
CA GLN A 197 1.08 18.49 22.70
C GLN A 197 -0.20 17.73 22.35
N ARG A 198 -1.12 18.35 21.59
CA ARG A 198 -2.31 17.68 21.05
C ARG A 198 -1.95 16.53 20.10
N CYS A 199 -0.96 16.71 19.24
CA CYS A 199 -0.49 15.64 18.35
C CYS A 199 0.06 14.45 19.15
N ARG A 200 0.78 14.73 20.25
CA ARG A 200 1.29 13.69 21.16
C ARG A 200 0.16 12.93 21.84
N GLU A 201 -0.77 13.66 22.46
CA GLU A 201 -1.92 13.07 23.15
C GLU A 201 -2.76 12.21 22.21
N TRP A 202 -3.06 12.72 21.00
CA TRP A 202 -3.77 11.95 19.99
C TRP A 202 -3.00 10.68 19.58
N ALA A 203 -1.69 10.76 19.37
CA ALA A 203 -0.88 9.60 18.99
C ALA A 203 -0.88 8.53 20.09
N GLU A 204 -0.73 8.94 21.36
CA GLU A 204 -0.78 8.05 22.52
C GLU A 204 -2.15 7.38 22.65
N CYS A 205 -3.24 8.13 22.53
CA CYS A 205 -4.61 7.60 22.59
C CYS A 205 -4.94 6.66 21.42
N SER A 206 -4.35 6.89 20.25
CA SER A 206 -4.61 6.10 19.03
C SER A 206 -3.65 4.92 18.85
N GLY A 207 -2.74 4.69 19.81
CA GLY A 207 -1.75 3.61 19.75
C GLY A 207 -0.65 3.82 18.71
N HIS A 208 -0.40 5.05 18.28
CA HIS A 208 0.68 5.39 17.37
C HIS A 208 1.98 5.68 18.11
N SER A 209 3.11 5.21 17.57
CA SER A 209 4.43 5.56 18.09
C SER A 209 4.73 7.04 17.84
N PHE A 210 4.96 7.81 18.90
CA PHE A 210 5.26 9.24 18.80
C PHE A 210 6.78 9.50 18.75
N GLY A 211 7.30 9.78 17.55
CA GLY A 211 8.74 10.01 17.32
C GLY A 211 9.15 11.49 17.21
N TYR A 212 8.22 12.44 17.34
CA TYR A 212 8.53 13.86 17.13
C TYR A 212 9.14 14.51 18.37
N THR A 213 10.12 15.38 18.14
CA THR A 213 10.46 16.46 19.06
C THR A 213 9.64 17.70 18.68
N SER A 214 9.46 18.64 19.61
CA SER A 214 8.74 19.90 19.31
C SER A 214 9.33 20.63 18.10
N THR A 215 10.67 20.62 17.99
CA THR A 215 11.40 21.21 16.86
C THR A 215 11.14 20.47 15.55
N SER A 216 11.24 19.13 15.52
CA SER A 216 11.04 18.37 14.28
C SER A 216 9.59 18.43 13.80
N PHE A 217 8.63 18.39 14.71
CA PHE A 217 7.21 18.64 14.42
C PHE A 217 7.01 20.03 13.79
N GLY A 218 7.57 21.08 14.41
CA GLY A 218 7.45 22.44 13.92
C GLY A 218 8.08 22.64 12.54
N ILE A 219 9.20 21.99 12.24
CA ILE A 219 9.86 22.04 10.92
C ILE A 219 8.96 21.40 9.86
N GLU A 220 8.44 20.21 10.11
CA GLU A 220 7.58 19.49 9.16
C GLU A 220 6.28 20.25 8.90
N LEU A 221 5.61 20.73 9.94
CA LEU A 221 4.40 21.53 9.80
C LEU A 221 4.66 22.85 9.05
N SER A 222 5.80 23.49 9.31
CA SER A 222 6.20 24.68 8.55
C SER A 222 6.51 24.38 7.09
N SER A 223 7.01 23.18 6.78
CA SER A 223 7.22 22.73 5.39
C SER A 223 5.89 22.55 4.67
N LEU A 224 4.90 21.98 5.34
CA LEU A 224 3.53 21.88 4.83
C LEU A 224 2.92 23.26 4.61
N ALA A 225 3.04 24.18 5.57
CA ALA A 225 2.52 25.55 5.47
C ALA A 225 3.08 26.38 4.28
N LYS A 226 4.22 25.96 3.69
CA LYS A 226 4.77 26.61 2.50
C LYS A 226 4.11 26.14 1.20
N LYS A 227 3.41 25.01 1.22
CA LYS A 227 2.74 24.49 0.03
C LYS A 227 1.46 25.30 -0.22
N PRO A 228 1.16 25.61 -1.49
CA PRO A 228 -0.08 26.30 -1.83
C PRO A 228 -1.29 25.48 -1.38
N ASP A 229 -2.37 26.17 -1.05
CA ASP A 229 -3.70 25.60 -0.78
C ASP A 229 -3.79 24.63 0.40
N THR A 230 -2.76 24.56 1.25
CA THR A 230 -2.79 23.69 2.45
C THR A 230 -3.73 24.17 3.53
N GLY A 231 -4.15 25.43 3.49
CA GLY A 231 -4.91 26.06 4.57
C GLY A 231 -4.10 26.34 5.83
N ILE A 232 -2.79 26.06 5.87
CA ILE A 232 -1.93 26.27 7.05
C ILE A 232 -1.10 27.54 6.87
N VAL A 233 -1.26 28.50 7.79
CA VAL A 233 -0.50 29.75 7.83
C VAL A 233 0.23 29.84 9.16
N LYS A 234 1.57 29.94 9.11
CA LYS A 234 2.40 30.17 10.29
C LYS A 234 2.58 31.67 10.53
N LYS A 235 2.28 32.13 11.75
CA LYS A 235 2.62 33.49 12.21
C LYS A 235 3.63 33.44 13.35
N ARG A 236 4.54 34.42 13.36
CA ARG A 236 5.47 34.66 14.47
C ARG A 236 4.89 35.77 15.34
N LEU A 237 4.77 35.49 16.62
CA LEU A 237 4.33 36.42 17.66
C LEU A 237 5.50 36.68 18.61
N SER A 238 5.39 37.71 19.44
CA SER A 238 6.36 37.97 20.52
C SER A 238 6.45 36.84 21.53
N SER A 239 5.35 36.11 21.74
CA SER A 239 5.24 34.96 22.66
C SER A 239 5.60 33.61 22.03
N GLY A 240 5.88 33.54 20.72
CA GLY A 240 6.23 32.29 20.05
C GLY A 240 5.73 32.18 18.61
N CYS A 241 5.42 30.95 18.17
CA CYS A 241 4.82 30.69 16.86
C CYS A 241 3.37 30.25 17.03
N GLU A 242 2.51 30.71 16.14
CA GLU A 242 1.10 30.31 16.04
C GLU A 242 0.81 29.78 14.63
N TYR A 243 -0.03 28.75 14.54
CA TYR A 243 -0.50 28.19 13.28
C TYR A 243 -1.99 28.46 13.14
N HIS A 244 -2.38 29.17 12.09
CA HIS A 244 -3.76 29.30 11.65
C HIS A 244 -4.03 28.24 10.60
N ILE A 245 -5.02 27.38 10.83
CA ILE A 245 -5.35 26.26 9.97
C ILE A 245 -6.81 26.40 9.56
N ASP A 246 -7.05 26.50 8.26
CA ASP A 246 -8.34 26.29 7.63
C ASP A 246 -8.54 24.79 7.42
N LEU A 247 -9.46 24.21 8.18
CA LEU A 247 -9.69 22.76 8.19
C LEU A 247 -10.29 22.26 6.87
N CYS A 248 -11.07 23.08 6.16
CA CYS A 248 -11.67 22.69 4.89
C CYS A 248 -10.63 22.68 3.77
N LEU A 249 -9.80 23.71 3.70
CA LEU A 249 -8.66 23.74 2.76
C LEU A 249 -7.66 22.62 3.06
N LEU A 250 -7.38 22.36 4.34
CA LEU A 250 -6.50 21.27 4.75
C LEU A 250 -7.07 19.91 4.33
N GLU A 251 -8.35 19.65 4.54
CA GLU A 251 -8.98 18.40 4.12
C GLU A 251 -8.94 18.26 2.60
N ALA A 252 -9.30 19.31 1.86
CA ALA A 252 -9.25 19.32 0.41
C ALA A 252 -7.83 19.06 -0.11
N PHE A 253 -6.82 19.66 0.50
CA PHE A 253 -5.42 19.43 0.18
C PHE A 253 -4.99 17.97 0.44
N LEU A 254 -5.33 17.42 1.61
CA LEU A 254 -5.00 16.05 1.96
C LEU A 254 -5.67 15.05 1.01
N ARG A 255 -6.96 15.27 0.68
CA ARG A 255 -7.72 14.44 -0.27
C ARG A 255 -7.17 14.54 -1.69
N GLY A 256 -6.92 15.76 -2.17
CA GLY A 256 -6.35 16.01 -3.50
C GLY A 256 -4.95 15.42 -3.66
N SER A 257 -4.18 15.37 -2.56
CA SER A 257 -2.88 14.70 -2.56
C SER A 257 -2.96 13.18 -2.37
N GLY A 258 -4.14 12.60 -2.10
CA GLY A 258 -4.29 11.17 -1.79
C GLY A 258 -3.65 10.74 -0.48
N ALA A 259 -3.45 11.68 0.46
CA ALA A 259 -2.84 11.46 1.77
C ALA A 259 -3.87 11.58 2.91
N TYR A 260 -5.16 11.66 2.59
CA TYR A 260 -6.20 11.80 3.59
C TYR A 260 -6.56 10.45 4.23
N ASP A 261 -6.44 10.39 5.55
CA ASP A 261 -6.84 9.22 6.32
C ASP A 261 -8.33 9.29 6.70
N VAL A 262 -9.13 8.43 6.07
CA VAL A 262 -10.57 8.30 6.35
C VAL A 262 -10.83 7.55 7.66
N HIS A 263 -9.80 6.93 8.25
CA HIS A 263 -9.90 6.13 9.46
C HIS A 263 -9.11 6.69 10.65
N ALA A 264 -8.37 7.80 10.48
CA ALA A 264 -7.64 8.49 11.54
C ALA A 264 -8.52 9.07 12.65
#